data_AF-A0A074YIQ8-F1
#
_entry.id   AF-A0A074YIQ8-F1
#
_cell.length_a   1.000
_cell.length_b   1.000
_cell.length_c   1.000
_cell.angle_alpha   90.00
_cell.angle_beta   90.00
_cell.angle_gamma   90.00
#
_symmetry.space_group_name_H-M   'P 1'
#
loop_
_entity.id
_entity.type
_entity.pdbx_description
1 polymer ?
#
loop_
_entity_poly.entity_id
_entity_poly.type
_entity_poly.pdbx_seq_one_letter_code
_entity_poly.pdbx_strand_id
1 'polypeptide(L)'
;MNHPPGVPLKPGQHWVLAKTIRYASERHKGIYLWHQLDVDNSIIGQLVLKHILADPVDNVLPAGSPGEGQLREVYIAPLAMWTEKGWVIYMPYFAFGNLTDFIKAQDVRIPEPFAWYLFQRLAKACVSMKENIGYRTVDGRGRDYKIVHVDLHPDNIFLGAPGCLGQHAPFPIYQPAYIGNFGRAQIAHIGEDTSQRKLCGWCRPEWAALELFGYNYDGEISPREEWQVELSSYTNIWQIGYIMLRVLQRNMRTASIPWDTMKKHEWTPSYVGDPPSTEKLQHYSNELLVLIDRF
;
A
#
# COMPACT_ATOMS: atom_id res chain seq x y z
N MET A 1 -9.67 22.79 11.57
CA MET A 1 -10.42 21.55 11.35
C MET A 1 -10.94 21.66 9.92
N ASN A 2 -10.64 20.68 9.09
CA ASN A 2 -11.09 20.53 7.69
C ASN A 2 -10.93 21.78 6.82
N HIS A 3 -9.69 22.24 6.67
CA HIS A 3 -9.41 23.32 5.73
C HIS A 3 -9.42 22.79 4.29
N PRO A 4 -9.94 23.56 3.32
CA PRO A 4 -9.94 23.15 1.92
C PRO A 4 -8.51 22.98 1.40
N PRO A 5 -8.32 22.23 0.30
CA PRO A 5 -7.04 22.11 -0.36
C PRO A 5 -6.39 23.47 -0.65
N GLY A 6 -5.10 23.61 -0.38
CA GLY A 6 -4.32 24.82 -0.68
C GLY A 6 -3.93 24.97 -2.15
N VAL A 7 -4.61 24.24 -3.04
CA VAL A 7 -4.34 24.27 -4.49
C VAL A 7 -5.04 25.49 -5.09
N PRO A 8 -4.33 26.33 -5.88
CA PRO A 8 -4.93 27.49 -6.53
C PRO A 8 -6.14 27.12 -7.39
N LEU A 9 -7.20 27.90 -7.26
CA LEU A 9 -8.45 27.74 -7.99
C LEU A 9 -8.58 28.80 -9.08
N LYS A 10 -9.24 28.45 -10.20
CA LYS A 10 -9.63 29.46 -11.20
C LYS A 10 -10.80 30.31 -10.65
N PRO A 11 -11.02 31.53 -11.17
CA PRO A 11 -12.14 32.36 -10.74
C PRO A 11 -13.49 31.62 -10.80
N GLY A 12 -14.25 31.71 -9.70
CA GLY A 12 -15.57 31.05 -9.56
C GLY A 12 -15.53 29.57 -9.17
N GLN A 13 -14.37 28.92 -9.21
CA GLN A 13 -14.22 27.56 -8.69
C GLN A 13 -14.12 27.57 -7.17
N HIS A 14 -14.55 26.49 -6.53
CA HIS A 14 -14.48 26.36 -5.07
C HIS A 14 -14.36 24.90 -4.62
N TRP A 15 -13.91 24.70 -3.38
CA TRP A 15 -13.78 23.39 -2.76
C TRP A 15 -14.96 23.12 -1.83
N VAL A 16 -15.51 21.90 -1.90
CA VAL A 16 -16.52 21.41 -0.96
C VAL A 16 -16.04 20.12 -0.31
N LEU A 17 -16.16 20.04 1.01
CA LEU A 17 -15.91 18.80 1.75
C LEU A 17 -17.04 17.82 1.42
N ALA A 18 -16.73 16.77 0.67
CA ALA A 18 -17.71 15.79 0.24
C ALA A 18 -17.95 14.71 1.30
N LYS A 19 -16.87 14.20 1.91
CA LYS A 19 -16.97 13.10 2.88
C LYS A 19 -15.78 13.05 3.82
N THR A 20 -16.01 12.71 5.09
CA THR A 20 -14.96 12.19 5.97
C THR A 20 -14.79 10.70 5.71
N ILE A 21 -13.67 10.29 5.10
CA ILE A 21 -13.36 8.89 4.80
C ILE A 21 -12.97 8.15 6.08
N ARG A 22 -12.16 8.81 6.94
CA ARG A 22 -11.73 8.26 8.22
C ARG A 22 -11.61 9.37 9.26
N TYR A 23 -12.16 9.13 10.44
CA TYR A 23 -12.04 10.03 11.59
C TYR A 23 -10.63 10.00 12.19
N ALA A 24 -10.34 10.97 13.05
CA ALA A 24 -9.05 11.08 13.70
C ALA A 24 -8.69 9.81 14.50
N SER A 25 -7.40 9.48 14.50
CA SER A 25 -6.77 8.47 15.33
C SER A 25 -5.51 9.05 15.97
N GLU A 26 -4.85 8.32 16.86
CA GLU A 26 -3.65 8.80 17.58
C GLU A 26 -2.54 9.38 16.68
N ARG A 27 -2.42 8.92 15.43
CA ARG A 27 -1.43 9.40 14.44
C ARG A 27 -2.01 10.27 13.32
N HIS A 28 -3.33 10.34 13.18
CA HIS A 28 -3.99 11.00 12.04
C HIS A 28 -5.07 11.95 12.52
N LYS A 29 -5.10 13.19 12.03
CA LYS A 29 -6.24 14.09 12.32
C LYS A 29 -7.48 13.77 11.47
N GLY A 30 -7.35 12.88 10.48
CA GLY A 30 -8.44 12.40 9.64
C GLY A 30 -8.08 12.33 8.16
N ILE A 31 -8.93 11.66 7.39
CA ILE A 31 -8.85 11.52 5.93
C ILE A 31 -10.15 12.04 5.33
N TYR A 32 -10.04 12.98 4.40
CA TYR A 32 -11.17 13.77 3.89
C TYR A 32 -11.21 13.74 2.36
N LEU A 33 -12.38 13.51 1.78
CA LEU A 33 -12.64 13.69 0.36
C LEU A 33 -13.15 15.10 0.10
N TRP A 34 -12.51 15.80 -0.82
CA TRP A 34 -12.88 17.12 -1.29
C TRP A 34 -13.22 17.09 -2.78
N HIS A 35 -14.29 17.77 -3.15
CA HIS A 35 -14.67 18.01 -4.54
C HIS A 35 -14.26 19.43 -4.94
N GLN A 36 -13.61 19.56 -6.09
CA GLN A 36 -13.45 20.82 -6.79
C GLN A 36 -14.69 21.02 -7.65
N LEU A 37 -15.41 22.10 -7.42
CA LEU A 37 -16.57 22.47 -8.20
C LEU A 37 -16.22 23.64 -9.13
N ASP A 38 -16.76 23.60 -10.35
CA ASP A 38 -16.71 24.73 -11.27
C ASP A 38 -17.82 25.76 -10.95
N VAL A 39 -17.88 26.85 -11.72
CA VAL A 39 -18.84 27.95 -11.53
C VAL A 39 -20.30 27.47 -11.56
N ASP A 40 -20.59 26.40 -12.30
CA ASP A 40 -21.92 25.79 -12.45
C ASP A 40 -22.21 24.69 -11.41
N ASN A 41 -21.32 24.49 -10.43
CA ASN A 41 -21.33 23.40 -9.46
C ASN A 41 -21.09 21.99 -10.03
N SER A 42 -20.61 21.87 -11.26
CA SER A 42 -20.13 20.58 -11.78
C SER A 42 -18.83 20.16 -11.08
N ILE A 43 -18.68 18.86 -10.82
CA ILE A 43 -17.45 18.32 -10.22
C ILE A 43 -16.38 18.24 -11.32
N ILE A 44 -15.30 18.99 -11.13
CA ILE A 44 -14.16 19.04 -12.07
C ILE A 44 -12.87 18.43 -11.49
N GLY A 45 -12.89 18.07 -10.20
CA GLY A 45 -11.76 17.44 -9.53
C GLY A 45 -12.16 16.78 -8.22
N GLN A 46 -11.47 15.72 -7.84
CA GLN A 46 -11.65 15.04 -6.56
C GLN A 46 -10.29 14.76 -5.93
N LEU A 47 -10.12 15.15 -4.68
CA LEU A 47 -8.87 14.99 -3.93
C LEU A 47 -9.15 14.42 -2.55
N VAL A 48 -8.28 13.52 -2.11
CA VAL A 48 -8.23 13.03 -0.74
C VAL A 48 -7.13 13.76 0.01
N LEU A 49 -7.47 14.32 1.17
CA LEU A 49 -6.56 14.98 2.08
C LEU A 49 -6.38 14.10 3.32
N LYS A 50 -5.14 13.69 3.57
CA LYS A 50 -4.75 12.98 4.79
C LYS A 50 -3.97 13.96 5.67
N HIS A 51 -4.51 14.24 6.86
CA HIS A 51 -3.86 15.08 7.85
C HIS A 51 -3.09 14.21 8.85
N ILE A 52 -1.79 14.47 9.00
CA ILE A 52 -0.92 13.73 9.90
C ILE A 52 -0.61 14.61 11.12
N LEU A 53 -0.73 14.03 12.32
CA LEU A 53 -0.26 14.65 13.55
C LEU A 53 1.27 14.68 13.50
N ALA A 54 1.89 15.80 13.87
CA ALA A 54 3.34 16.00 13.77
C ALA A 54 4.11 14.86 14.49
N ASP A 55 4.52 13.86 13.72
CA ASP A 55 5.64 12.99 14.04
C ASP A 55 6.93 13.74 13.65
N PRO A 56 8.10 13.39 14.22
CA PRO A 56 9.39 13.94 13.79
C PRO A 56 9.53 13.87 12.26
N VAL A 57 10.23 14.87 11.70
CA VAL A 57 10.43 15.06 10.25
C VAL A 57 10.93 13.80 9.53
N ASP A 58 11.55 12.88 10.26
CA ASP A 58 12.16 11.63 9.78
C ASP A 58 11.16 10.62 9.18
N ASN A 59 9.85 10.74 9.46
CA ASN A 59 8.82 9.81 8.95
C ASN A 59 8.05 10.34 7.71
N VAL A 60 8.40 11.54 7.21
CA VAL A 60 7.77 12.10 6.02
C VAL A 60 8.78 12.07 4.89
N LEU A 61 8.52 11.21 3.89
CA LEU A 61 9.25 11.22 2.63
C LEU A 61 9.19 12.65 2.05
N PRO A 62 10.31 13.40 2.01
CA PRO A 62 10.29 14.76 1.48
C PRO A 62 9.84 14.73 0.02
N ALA A 63 8.94 15.65 -0.32
CA ALA A 63 8.35 15.77 -1.65
C ALA A 63 9.44 15.83 -2.73
N GLY A 64 9.41 14.80 -3.57
CA GLY A 64 10.16 14.62 -4.80
C GLY A 64 10.16 13.12 -5.05
N SER A 65 9.20 12.78 -5.87
CA SER A 65 8.96 11.42 -6.29
C SER A 65 10.12 10.98 -7.17
N PRO A 66 10.31 9.67 -7.30
CA PRO A 66 11.17 9.14 -8.34
C PRO A 66 10.63 9.56 -9.73
N GLY A 67 11.55 9.68 -10.68
CA GLY A 67 11.47 10.53 -11.87
C GLY A 67 10.32 10.32 -12.85
N GLU A 68 10.25 11.23 -13.80
CA GLU A 68 9.24 11.31 -14.85
C GLU A 68 9.11 10.03 -15.69
N GLY A 69 7.88 9.67 -16.06
CA GLY A 69 7.60 8.90 -17.28
C GLY A 69 7.07 7.48 -17.12
N GLN A 70 7.35 6.76 -16.02
CA GLN A 70 6.86 5.36 -15.83
C GLN A 70 6.17 5.13 -14.47
N LEU A 71 6.35 6.05 -13.52
CA LEU A 71 5.94 5.92 -12.13
C LEU A 71 4.50 6.38 -11.81
N ARG A 72 3.83 7.06 -12.76
CA ARG A 72 2.41 7.44 -12.64
C ARG A 72 1.45 6.25 -12.81
N GLU A 73 1.94 5.11 -13.28
CA GLU A 73 1.07 3.98 -13.59
C GLU A 73 0.74 3.11 -12.38
N VAL A 74 1.51 3.14 -11.29
CA VAL A 74 1.37 2.15 -10.17
C VAL A 74 1.48 2.78 -8.77
N TYR A 75 1.99 4.01 -8.67
CA TYR A 75 2.11 4.77 -7.43
C TYR A 75 1.28 6.03 -7.45
N ILE A 76 0.83 6.41 -6.26
CA ILE A 76 0.43 7.77 -5.98
C ILE A 76 1.69 8.48 -5.49
N ALA A 77 2.18 9.47 -6.23
CA ALA A 77 3.08 10.48 -5.70
C ALA A 77 2.23 11.52 -4.95
N PRO A 78 2.10 11.46 -3.62
CA PRO A 78 1.32 12.47 -2.94
C PRO A 78 2.08 13.80 -2.94
N LEU A 79 1.34 14.90 -3.11
CA LEU A 79 1.89 16.21 -2.74
C LEU A 79 1.81 16.31 -1.22
N ALA A 80 2.93 16.55 -0.55
CA ALA A 80 3.00 16.80 0.89
C ALA A 80 3.26 18.28 1.15
N MET A 81 2.48 18.89 2.04
CA MET A 81 2.60 20.30 2.41
C MET A 81 2.59 20.45 3.93
N TRP A 82 3.53 21.22 4.46
CA TRP A 82 3.51 21.59 5.87
C TRP A 82 2.48 22.71 6.11
N THR A 83 1.78 22.62 7.23
CA THR A 83 0.91 23.69 7.75
C THR A 83 1.26 23.93 9.20
N GLU A 84 0.83 25.07 9.78
CA GLU A 84 0.97 25.34 11.22
C GLU A 84 0.37 24.23 12.11
N LYS A 85 -0.45 23.34 11.54
CA LYS A 85 -1.18 22.28 12.25
C LYS A 85 -0.66 20.87 11.93
N GLY A 86 0.44 20.73 11.18
CA GLY A 86 1.07 19.46 10.80
C GLY A 86 1.13 19.24 9.28
N TRP A 87 1.57 18.05 8.86
CA TRP A 87 1.65 17.65 7.46
C TRP A 87 0.27 17.35 6.86
N VAL A 88 0.03 17.85 5.66
CA VAL A 88 -1.13 17.52 4.82
C VAL A 88 -0.63 16.81 3.56
N ILE A 89 -1.18 15.63 3.31
CA ILE A 89 -0.87 14.81 2.15
C ILE A 89 -2.07 14.81 1.21
N TYR A 90 -1.86 15.26 -0.03
CA TYR A 90 -2.83 15.25 -1.11
C TYR A 90 -2.65 13.97 -1.94
N MET A 91 -3.75 13.26 -2.20
CA MET A 91 -3.75 12.06 -3.04
C MET A 91 -4.99 12.00 -3.95
N PRO A 92 -4.91 11.32 -5.11
CA PRO A 92 -6.08 11.05 -5.94
C PRO A 92 -7.15 10.30 -5.17
N TYR A 93 -8.41 10.58 -5.50
CA TYR A 93 -9.53 9.79 -5.02
C TYR A 93 -9.78 8.57 -5.92
N PHE A 94 -9.88 7.39 -5.31
CA PHE A 94 -10.22 6.14 -5.99
C PHE A 94 -11.67 5.77 -5.69
N ALA A 95 -12.56 6.16 -6.61
CA ALA A 95 -14.01 5.97 -6.46
C ALA A 95 -14.43 4.49 -6.35
N PHE A 96 -13.62 3.57 -6.88
CA PHE A 96 -13.88 2.13 -6.83
C PHE A 96 -13.32 1.46 -5.57
N GLY A 97 -12.84 2.24 -4.60
CA GLY A 97 -12.43 1.73 -3.30
C GLY A 97 -11.12 0.96 -3.35
N ASN A 98 -11.05 -0.08 -2.52
CA ASN A 98 -9.85 -0.88 -2.31
C ASN A 98 -10.05 -2.35 -2.74
N LEU A 99 -8.95 -3.09 -2.84
CA LEU A 99 -8.96 -4.48 -3.29
C LEU A 99 -9.73 -5.40 -2.32
N THR A 100 -9.73 -5.15 -1.02
CA THR A 100 -10.53 -5.94 -0.06
C THR A 100 -12.01 -5.89 -0.40
N ASP A 101 -12.54 -4.68 -0.56
CA ASP A 101 -13.97 -4.47 -0.83
C ASP A 101 -14.33 -5.00 -2.22
N PHE A 102 -13.45 -4.81 -3.21
CA PHE A 102 -13.63 -5.38 -4.54
C PHE A 102 -13.75 -6.90 -4.52
N ILE A 103 -12.85 -7.61 -3.82
CA ILE A 103 -12.87 -9.09 -3.77
C ILE A 103 -14.08 -9.62 -3.01
N LYS A 104 -14.48 -8.94 -1.92
CA LYS A 104 -15.71 -9.29 -1.17
C LYS A 104 -16.96 -9.14 -2.00
N ALA A 105 -17.00 -8.16 -2.90
CA ALA A 105 -18.14 -7.91 -3.78
C ALA A 105 -18.25 -8.92 -4.95
N GLN A 106 -17.27 -9.81 -5.13
CA GLN A 106 -17.32 -10.82 -6.20
C GLN A 106 -18.12 -12.05 -5.75
N ASP A 107 -19.27 -12.26 -6.37
CA ASP A 107 -20.08 -13.47 -6.19
C ASP A 107 -19.48 -14.66 -6.94
N VAL A 108 -18.86 -14.37 -8.09
CA VAL A 108 -18.21 -15.34 -8.95
C VAL A 108 -16.70 -15.39 -8.72
N ARG A 109 -16.07 -16.43 -9.27
CA ARG A 109 -14.62 -16.59 -9.25
C ARG A 109 -13.93 -15.39 -9.91
N ILE A 110 -12.78 -14.99 -9.36
CA ILE A 110 -11.92 -13.97 -9.99
C ILE A 110 -11.44 -14.49 -11.34
N PRO A 111 -11.70 -13.79 -12.46
CA PRO A 111 -11.19 -14.19 -13.76
C PRO A 111 -9.67 -14.29 -13.73
N GLU A 112 -9.14 -15.41 -14.22
CA GLU A 112 -7.69 -15.61 -14.26
C GLU A 112 -6.93 -14.49 -15.02
N PRO A 113 -7.43 -13.96 -16.16
CA PRO A 113 -6.73 -12.85 -16.82
C PRO A 113 -6.69 -11.58 -15.95
N PHE A 114 -7.67 -11.36 -15.08
CA PHE A 114 -7.62 -10.27 -14.10
C PHE A 114 -6.57 -10.55 -13.02
N ALA A 115 -6.43 -11.78 -12.55
CA ALA A 115 -5.39 -12.15 -11.58
C ALA A 115 -3.98 -11.91 -12.14
N TRP A 116 -3.73 -12.30 -13.40
CA TRP A 116 -2.48 -12.01 -14.10
C TRP A 116 -2.23 -10.51 -14.24
N TYR A 117 -3.26 -9.75 -14.64
CA TYR A 117 -3.17 -8.30 -14.75
C TYR A 117 -2.85 -7.63 -13.41
N LEU A 118 -3.56 -8.01 -12.34
CA LEU A 118 -3.33 -7.51 -11.00
C LEU A 118 -1.90 -7.82 -10.55
N PHE A 119 -1.46 -9.07 -10.70
CA PHE A 119 -0.11 -9.47 -10.32
C PHE A 119 0.96 -8.69 -11.09
N GLN A 120 0.80 -8.53 -12.41
CA GLN A 120 1.72 -7.75 -13.23
C GLN A 120 1.85 -6.31 -12.72
N ARG A 121 0.74 -5.67 -12.34
CA ARG A 121 0.75 -4.31 -11.80
C ARG A 121 1.44 -4.25 -10.44
N LEU A 122 1.13 -5.16 -9.52
CA LEU A 122 1.76 -5.21 -8.20
C LEU A 122 3.27 -5.50 -8.31
N ALA A 123 3.67 -6.39 -9.23
CA ALA A 123 5.07 -6.68 -9.52
C ALA A 123 5.81 -5.45 -10.08
N LYS A 124 5.22 -4.74 -11.06
CA LYS A 124 5.76 -3.45 -11.54
C LYS A 124 5.91 -2.45 -10.39
N ALA A 125 4.95 -2.44 -9.47
CA ALA A 125 5.07 -1.64 -8.26
C ALA A 125 6.35 -2.01 -7.50
N CYS A 126 6.49 -3.28 -7.11
CA CYS A 126 7.66 -3.75 -6.38
C CYS A 126 8.99 -3.39 -7.04
N VAL A 127 9.07 -3.54 -8.36
CA VAL A 127 10.24 -3.15 -9.15
C VAL A 127 10.53 -1.65 -8.96
N SER A 128 9.55 -0.78 -9.14
CA SER A 128 9.75 0.66 -8.89
C SER A 128 10.16 0.99 -7.46
N MET A 129 9.59 0.32 -6.44
CA MET A 129 9.99 0.52 -5.04
C MET A 129 11.45 0.09 -4.79
N LYS A 130 11.92 -0.93 -5.51
CA LYS A 130 13.30 -1.43 -5.45
C LYS A 130 14.28 -0.57 -6.24
N GLU A 131 13.87 -0.13 -7.43
CA GLU A 131 14.70 0.57 -8.42
C GLU A 131 14.66 2.10 -8.28
N ASN A 132 14.20 2.63 -7.14
CA ASN A 132 14.28 4.06 -6.86
C ASN A 132 15.74 4.49 -6.66
N ILE A 133 16.41 4.68 -7.80
CA ILE A 133 17.75 5.24 -7.92
C ILE A 133 17.66 6.72 -7.56
N GLY A 134 18.04 7.02 -6.32
CA GLY A 134 18.61 8.28 -5.85
C GLY A 134 17.91 9.58 -6.26
N TYR A 135 17.39 10.30 -5.26
CA TYR A 135 17.60 11.74 -5.28
C TYR A 135 19.10 11.98 -5.37
N ARG A 136 19.59 12.44 -6.54
CA ARG A 136 20.83 13.20 -6.54
C ARG A 136 20.54 14.46 -5.74
N THR A 137 20.98 14.50 -4.49
CA THR A 137 21.12 15.74 -3.76
C THR A 137 21.96 16.71 -4.60
N VAL A 138 21.72 18.02 -4.48
CA VAL A 138 22.39 19.06 -5.29
C VAL A 138 23.93 18.99 -5.18
N ASP A 139 24.45 18.32 -4.15
CA ASP A 139 25.87 18.06 -3.88
C ASP A 139 26.40 16.71 -4.41
N GLY A 140 25.59 15.92 -5.13
CA GLY A 140 26.00 14.66 -5.74
C GLY A 140 26.17 13.48 -4.76
N ARG A 141 25.75 13.62 -3.49
CA ARG A 141 25.90 12.61 -2.42
C ARG A 141 24.68 11.70 -2.22
N GLY A 142 23.83 11.55 -3.23
CA GLY A 142 22.69 10.64 -3.17
C GLY A 142 23.14 9.22 -2.87
N ARG A 143 22.60 8.61 -1.80
CA ARG A 143 22.77 7.17 -1.53
C ARG A 143 21.61 6.43 -2.17
N ASP A 144 21.93 5.36 -2.89
CA ASP A 144 20.92 4.44 -3.42
C ASP A 144 20.06 3.90 -2.26
N TYR A 145 18.77 3.79 -2.50
CA TYR A 145 17.82 3.34 -1.49
C TYR A 145 16.70 2.49 -2.10
N LYS A 146 16.14 1.61 -1.28
CA LYS A 146 14.95 0.83 -1.57
C LYS A 146 13.82 1.29 -0.66
N ILE A 147 12.60 1.30 -1.16
CA ILE A 147 11.39 1.54 -0.36
C ILE A 147 10.79 0.18 -0.01
N VAL A 148 10.66 -0.09 1.28
CA VAL A 148 9.95 -1.26 1.80
C VAL A 148 8.63 -0.78 2.37
N HIS A 149 7.50 -1.25 1.83
CA HIS A 149 6.18 -0.76 2.23
C HIS A 149 5.82 -1.16 3.67
N VAL A 150 6.26 -2.35 4.10
CA VAL A 150 6.03 -2.97 5.42
C VAL A 150 4.56 -3.31 5.71
N ASP A 151 3.63 -2.44 5.36
CA ASP A 151 2.19 -2.61 5.62
C ASP A 151 1.40 -2.90 4.32
N LEU A 152 1.96 -3.70 3.41
CA LEU A 152 1.28 -3.99 2.15
C LEU A 152 0.18 -5.04 2.37
N HIS A 153 -1.07 -4.62 2.16
CA HIS A 153 -2.25 -5.46 2.29
C HIS A 153 -3.39 -4.95 1.38
N PRO A 154 -4.46 -5.72 1.13
CA PRO A 154 -5.48 -5.35 0.16
C PRO A 154 -6.24 -4.05 0.46
N ASP A 155 -6.44 -3.62 1.72
CA ASP A 155 -7.03 -2.29 1.98
C ASP A 155 -6.10 -1.11 1.58
N ASN A 156 -4.80 -1.35 1.38
CA ASN A 156 -3.82 -0.36 0.92
C ASN A 156 -3.59 -0.44 -0.60
N ILE A 157 -4.39 -1.25 -1.33
CA ILE A 157 -4.41 -1.31 -2.78
C ILE A 157 -5.72 -0.68 -3.26
N PHE A 158 -5.63 0.44 -3.97
CA PHE A 158 -6.77 1.22 -4.46
C PHE A 158 -7.04 0.94 -5.92
N LEU A 159 -8.31 1.02 -6.34
CA LEU A 159 -8.74 0.68 -7.69
C LEU A 159 -9.22 1.93 -8.46
N GLY A 160 -8.64 2.13 -9.65
CA GLY A 160 -9.09 3.13 -10.61
C GLY A 160 -10.30 2.67 -11.42
N ALA A 161 -10.83 3.59 -12.23
CA ALA A 161 -11.89 3.27 -13.16
C ALA A 161 -11.36 2.39 -14.32
N PRO A 162 -12.14 1.44 -14.83
CA PRO A 162 -11.81 0.78 -16.09
C PRO A 162 -11.54 1.83 -17.18
N GLY A 163 -10.53 1.58 -18.01
CA GLY A 163 -10.15 2.47 -19.11
C GLY A 163 -9.38 3.74 -18.70
N CYS A 164 -9.18 4.02 -17.40
CA CYS A 164 -8.56 5.28 -16.98
C CYS A 164 -7.05 5.39 -17.30
N LEU A 165 -6.42 4.31 -17.78
CA LEU A 165 -5.06 4.33 -18.31
C LEU A 165 -5.00 4.67 -19.82
N GLY A 166 -6.15 4.86 -20.46
CA GLY A 166 -6.26 5.12 -21.89
C GLY A 166 -6.33 3.85 -22.75
N GLN A 167 -6.69 4.07 -24.02
CA GLN A 167 -6.98 3.01 -25.00
C GLN A 167 -5.78 2.13 -25.39
N HIS A 168 -4.56 2.60 -25.13
CA HIS A 168 -3.33 1.89 -25.46
C HIS A 168 -2.81 1.04 -24.28
N ALA A 169 -3.45 1.12 -23.12
CA ALA A 169 -3.06 0.32 -21.97
C ALA A 169 -3.41 -1.15 -22.18
N PRO A 170 -2.55 -2.09 -21.75
CA PRO A 170 -2.90 -3.50 -21.76
C PRO A 170 -4.07 -3.75 -20.79
N PHE A 171 -5.07 -4.51 -21.23
CA PHE A 171 -6.29 -4.85 -20.50
C PHE A 171 -7.10 -3.63 -20.00
N PRO A 172 -7.56 -2.75 -20.91
CA PRO A 172 -8.26 -1.52 -20.54
C PRO A 172 -9.61 -1.77 -19.83
N ILE A 173 -10.17 -2.97 -19.97
CA ILE A 173 -11.42 -3.38 -19.32
C ILE A 173 -11.26 -3.60 -17.81
N TYR A 174 -10.03 -3.82 -17.33
CA TYR A 174 -9.78 -4.09 -15.91
C TYR A 174 -9.46 -2.82 -15.15
N GLN A 175 -9.89 -2.81 -13.89
CA GLN A 175 -9.63 -1.72 -12.98
C GLN A 175 -8.15 -1.68 -12.60
N PRO A 176 -7.43 -0.58 -12.87
CA PRO A 176 -6.04 -0.48 -12.50
C PRO A 176 -5.87 -0.42 -10.99
N ALA A 177 -5.00 -1.28 -10.45
CA ALA A 177 -4.61 -1.28 -9.05
C ALA A 177 -3.43 -0.33 -8.78
N TYR A 178 -3.48 0.38 -7.66
CA TYR A 178 -2.46 1.33 -7.18
C TYR A 178 -2.12 1.03 -5.73
N ILE A 179 -0.82 0.97 -5.40
CA ILE A 179 -0.41 0.86 -4.01
C ILE A 179 -0.45 2.25 -3.37
N GLY A 180 -1.03 2.34 -2.18
CA GLY A 180 -1.08 3.58 -1.41
C GLY A 180 -0.84 3.35 0.08
N ASN A 181 -0.93 4.44 0.85
CA ASN A 181 -0.72 4.45 2.30
C ASN A 181 0.68 4.01 2.77
N PHE A 182 1.71 4.70 2.27
CA PHE A 182 3.12 4.56 2.67
C PHE A 182 3.44 5.07 4.09
N GLY A 183 2.45 5.31 4.95
CA GLY A 183 2.68 5.93 6.27
C GLY A 183 3.47 5.06 7.26
N ARG A 184 3.69 3.78 6.93
CA ARG A 184 4.52 2.81 7.68
C ARG A 184 5.72 2.32 6.86
N ALA A 185 5.85 2.81 5.62
CA ALA A 185 6.93 2.43 4.73
C ALA A 185 8.28 2.94 5.24
N GLN A 186 9.33 2.26 4.84
CA GLN A 186 10.69 2.47 5.30
C GLN A 186 11.60 2.70 4.09
N ILE A 187 12.48 3.70 4.19
CA ILE A 187 13.60 3.86 3.26
C ILE A 187 14.77 3.07 3.83
N ALA A 188 15.24 2.04 3.12
CA ALA A 188 16.47 1.35 3.47
C ALA A 188 17.57 1.76 2.48
N HIS A 189 18.64 2.40 2.98
CA HIS A 189 19.78 2.76 2.14
C HIS A 189 20.64 1.53 1.87
N ILE A 190 21.20 1.43 0.67
CA ILE A 190 22.12 0.33 0.33
C ILE A 190 23.37 0.43 1.22
N GLY A 191 23.71 -0.66 1.89
CA GLY A 191 24.87 -0.75 2.80
C GLY A 191 24.60 -0.24 4.22
N GLU A 192 23.37 0.18 4.54
CA GLU A 192 22.96 0.48 5.92
C GLU A 192 22.53 -0.81 6.62
N ASP A 193 23.04 -1.05 7.83
CA ASP A 193 22.52 -2.10 8.70
C ASP A 193 21.17 -1.67 9.27
N THR A 194 20.10 -2.30 8.77
CA THR A 194 18.73 -2.02 9.22
C THR A 194 18.22 -2.99 10.28
N SER A 195 19.07 -3.92 10.76
CA SER A 195 18.69 -4.95 11.75
C SER A 195 18.18 -4.37 13.08
N GLN A 196 18.60 -3.16 13.42
CA GLN A 196 18.15 -2.46 14.64
C GLN A 196 16.79 -1.78 14.51
N ARG A 197 16.23 -1.69 13.29
CA ARG A 197 14.94 -1.02 13.08
C ARG A 197 13.80 -1.94 13.53
N LYS A 198 13.37 -1.82 14.78
CA LYS A 198 12.25 -2.60 15.35
C LYS A 198 10.94 -2.34 14.58
N LEU A 199 10.62 -3.18 13.59
CA LEU A 199 9.39 -3.14 12.79
C LEU A 199 8.23 -3.95 13.37
N CYS A 200 8.44 -4.69 14.46
CA CYS A 200 7.36 -5.38 15.14
C CYS A 200 6.29 -4.35 15.55
N GLY A 201 5.01 -4.57 15.21
CA GLY A 201 3.95 -3.58 15.41
C GLY A 201 3.69 -2.63 14.25
N TRP A 202 4.59 -2.55 13.26
CA TRP A 202 4.49 -1.61 12.13
C TRP A 202 3.74 -2.15 10.91
N CYS A 203 3.54 -3.46 10.81
CA CYS A 203 2.66 -4.08 9.82
C CYS A 203 1.31 -4.47 10.46
N ARG A 204 0.35 -4.86 9.63
CA ARG A 204 -0.77 -5.68 10.11
C ARG A 204 -0.30 -7.13 10.32
N PRO A 205 -0.48 -7.68 11.52
CA PRO A 205 -0.13 -9.06 11.87
C PRO A 205 -0.39 -10.11 10.79
N GLU A 206 -1.61 -10.11 10.27
CA GLU A 206 -2.09 -11.15 9.37
C GLU A 206 -1.55 -11.01 7.93
N TRP A 207 -0.79 -9.95 7.65
CA TRP A 207 -0.13 -9.65 6.37
C TRP A 207 1.38 -9.51 6.50
N ALA A 208 1.92 -9.80 7.68
CA ALA A 208 3.33 -9.64 7.94
C ALA A 208 4.12 -10.82 7.37
N ALA A 209 5.21 -10.50 6.70
CA ALA A 209 6.17 -11.48 6.22
C ALA A 209 6.90 -12.13 7.39
N LEU A 210 7.36 -13.38 7.20
CA LEU A 210 7.97 -14.17 8.27
C LEU A 210 9.18 -13.47 8.89
N GLU A 211 9.99 -12.78 8.10
CA GLU A 211 11.17 -12.07 8.57
C GLU A 211 10.86 -10.83 9.43
N LEU A 212 9.60 -10.37 9.44
CA LEU A 212 9.11 -9.34 10.36
C LEU A 212 8.74 -9.93 11.73
N PHE A 213 8.67 -11.26 11.85
CA PHE A 213 8.51 -12.00 13.09
C PHE A 213 9.86 -12.57 13.53
N GLY A 214 10.21 -12.39 14.81
CA GLY A 214 11.30 -13.17 15.38
C GLY A 214 10.88 -14.64 15.48
N TYR A 215 11.62 -15.56 14.86
CA TYR A 215 11.51 -17.00 15.11
C TYR A 215 12.59 -17.38 16.13
N ASN A 216 12.23 -18.14 17.17
CA ASN A 216 13.23 -18.83 17.97
C ASN A 216 13.56 -20.18 17.33
N TYR A 217 14.82 -20.61 17.45
CA TYR A 217 15.33 -21.90 16.96
C TYR A 217 14.74 -23.11 17.71
N ASP A 218 13.99 -22.89 18.78
CA ASP A 218 13.33 -23.91 19.60
C ASP A 218 11.88 -24.21 19.16
N GLY A 219 11.38 -23.55 18.11
CA GLY A 219 10.03 -23.77 17.58
C GLY A 219 8.93 -22.98 18.31
N GLU A 220 9.29 -22.20 19.33
CA GLU A 220 8.33 -21.29 19.99
C GLU A 220 8.34 -19.92 19.31
N ILE A 221 7.16 -19.42 18.99
CA ILE A 221 7.01 -18.09 18.38
C ILE A 221 6.96 -17.06 19.48
N SER A 222 8.12 -16.50 19.79
CA SER A 222 8.26 -15.32 20.62
C SER A 222 8.68 -14.15 19.73
N PRO A 223 7.96 -13.00 19.76
CA PRO A 223 8.41 -11.81 19.06
C PRO A 223 9.71 -11.33 19.71
N ARG A 224 10.85 -11.78 19.18
CA ARG A 224 12.15 -11.24 19.60
C ARG A 224 12.12 -9.74 19.37
N GLU A 225 12.36 -8.98 20.43
CA GLU A 225 12.72 -7.57 20.32
C GLU A 225 14.10 -7.36 19.67
N GLU A 226 14.87 -8.44 19.47
CA GLU A 226 16.30 -8.41 19.18
C GLU A 226 16.71 -9.06 17.84
N TRP A 227 15.82 -9.77 17.15
CA TRP A 227 16.15 -10.45 15.89
C TRP A 227 15.16 -10.07 14.79
N GLN A 228 15.62 -9.20 13.88
CA GLN A 228 14.92 -8.86 12.64
C GLN A 228 15.92 -8.96 11.50
N VAL A 229 15.49 -9.57 10.39
CA VAL A 229 16.30 -9.62 9.17
C VAL A 229 16.36 -8.22 8.57
N GLU A 230 17.47 -7.89 7.89
CA GLU A 230 17.60 -6.63 7.16
C GLU A 230 16.36 -6.39 6.29
N LEU A 231 15.77 -5.19 6.42
CA LEU A 231 14.65 -4.78 5.59
C LEU A 231 15.04 -4.91 4.12
N SER A 232 14.24 -5.63 3.35
CA SER A 232 14.54 -5.85 1.95
C SER A 232 13.30 -5.75 1.08
N SER A 233 13.51 -5.62 -0.23
CA SER A 233 12.41 -5.70 -1.18
C SER A 233 11.70 -7.06 -1.15
N TYR A 234 12.30 -8.10 -0.55
CA TYR A 234 11.67 -9.42 -0.39
C TYR A 234 10.43 -9.36 0.51
N THR A 235 10.38 -8.46 1.49
CA THR A 235 9.16 -8.24 2.29
C THR A 235 7.99 -7.83 1.41
N ASN A 236 8.20 -6.89 0.47
CA ASN A 236 7.14 -6.48 -0.45
C ASN A 236 6.72 -7.63 -1.38
N ILE A 237 7.70 -8.43 -1.85
CA ILE A 237 7.46 -9.58 -2.73
C ILE A 237 6.60 -10.62 -2.01
N TRP A 238 6.98 -10.99 -0.78
CA TRP A 238 6.24 -11.94 0.05
C TRP A 238 4.80 -11.46 0.27
N GLN A 239 4.62 -10.18 0.63
CA GLN A 239 3.29 -9.60 0.84
C GLN A 239 2.42 -9.63 -0.41
N ILE A 240 2.98 -9.39 -1.60
CA ILE A 240 2.24 -9.51 -2.87
C ILE A 240 1.84 -10.95 -3.15
N GLY A 241 2.76 -11.91 -2.97
CA GLY A 241 2.45 -13.33 -3.16
C GLY A 241 1.29 -13.77 -2.29
N TYR A 242 1.34 -13.38 -1.01
CA TYR A 242 0.25 -13.67 -0.08
C TYR A 242 -1.06 -12.97 -0.47
N ILE A 243 -1.02 -11.69 -0.90
CA ILE A 243 -2.20 -10.99 -1.43
C ILE A 243 -2.81 -11.75 -2.60
N MET A 244 -2.00 -12.22 -3.55
CA MET A 244 -2.49 -12.99 -4.70
C MET A 244 -3.16 -14.29 -4.28
N LEU A 245 -2.56 -15.03 -3.35
CA LEU A 245 -3.16 -16.25 -2.80
C LEU A 245 -4.56 -15.96 -2.23
N ARG A 246 -4.70 -14.89 -1.44
CA ARG A 246 -5.98 -14.50 -0.83
C ARG A 246 -7.01 -14.01 -1.85
N VAL A 247 -6.56 -13.34 -2.92
CA VAL A 247 -7.39 -12.96 -4.08
C VAL A 247 -7.97 -14.20 -4.75
N LEU A 248 -7.14 -15.19 -5.08
CA LEU A 248 -7.61 -16.42 -5.76
C LEU A 248 -8.53 -17.25 -4.88
N GLN A 249 -8.25 -17.32 -3.58
CA GLN A 249 -9.11 -18.00 -2.61
C GLN A 249 -10.42 -17.26 -2.32
N ARG A 250 -10.53 -15.99 -2.77
CA ARG A 250 -11.60 -15.05 -2.40
C ARG A 250 -11.80 -14.99 -0.88
N ASN A 251 -10.71 -15.06 -0.13
CA ASN A 251 -10.74 -15.15 1.32
C ASN A 251 -9.96 -14.00 1.92
N MET A 252 -10.58 -12.83 2.04
CA MET A 252 -9.94 -11.69 2.67
C MET A 252 -10.10 -11.77 4.20
N ARG A 253 -8.98 -11.82 4.93
CA ARG A 253 -9.02 -11.70 6.39
C ARG A 253 -9.28 -10.24 6.75
N THR A 254 -10.31 -10.02 7.56
CA THR A 254 -10.78 -8.67 7.93
C THR A 254 -10.69 -8.38 9.42
N ALA A 255 -10.51 -9.42 10.24
CA ALA A 255 -10.32 -9.23 11.67
C ALA A 255 -8.87 -8.79 11.92
N SER A 256 -8.70 -7.55 12.36
CA SER A 256 -7.42 -7.07 12.87
C SER A 256 -7.07 -7.88 14.11
N ILE A 257 -6.01 -8.67 14.03
CA ILE A 257 -5.48 -9.37 15.22
C ILE A 257 -4.68 -8.32 16.01
N PRO A 258 -4.96 -8.08 17.30
CA PRO A 258 -4.11 -7.19 18.09
C PRO A 258 -2.71 -7.79 18.25
N TRP A 259 -1.67 -6.96 18.10
CA TRP A 259 -0.29 -7.38 18.29
C TRP A 259 -0.04 -8.02 19.67
N ASP A 260 -0.68 -7.52 20.72
CA ASP A 260 -0.55 -8.05 22.08
C ASP A 260 -1.24 -9.41 22.27
N THR A 261 -2.20 -9.76 21.40
CA THR A 261 -2.79 -11.11 21.36
C THR A 261 -1.83 -12.09 20.69
N MET A 262 -1.07 -11.65 19.67
CA MET A 262 -0.04 -12.49 19.05
C MET A 262 1.18 -12.72 19.95
N LYS A 263 1.54 -11.78 20.83
CA LYS A 263 2.62 -11.98 21.82
C LYS A 263 2.33 -13.11 22.82
N LYS A 264 1.05 -13.44 23.04
CA LYS A 264 0.58 -14.38 24.07
C LYS A 264 0.23 -15.76 23.52
N HIS A 265 0.15 -15.90 22.21
CA HIS A 265 -0.03 -17.18 21.53
C HIS A 265 1.28 -17.53 20.83
N GLU A 266 1.64 -18.82 20.79
CA GLU A 266 2.51 -19.39 19.76
C GLU A 266 1.82 -19.19 18.39
N TRP A 267 1.68 -17.93 17.96
CA TRP A 267 1.00 -17.60 16.73
C TRP A 267 1.93 -18.04 15.62
N THR A 268 1.73 -19.25 15.11
CA THR A 268 2.19 -19.58 13.77
C THR A 268 1.39 -18.70 12.83
N PRO A 269 2.06 -17.93 11.96
CA PRO A 269 1.36 -17.41 10.81
C PRO A 269 0.59 -18.56 10.19
N SER A 270 -0.72 -18.41 10.08
CA SER A 270 -1.63 -19.46 9.60
C SER A 270 -1.34 -19.93 8.16
N TYR A 271 -0.27 -19.42 7.54
CA TYR A 271 0.39 -20.02 6.38
C TYR A 271 0.80 -21.48 6.63
N VAL A 272 1.01 -21.89 7.89
CA VAL A 272 1.56 -23.21 8.30
C VAL A 272 0.51 -24.34 8.32
N GLY A 273 -0.79 -24.07 8.09
CA GLY A 273 -1.84 -25.09 8.30
C GLY A 273 -3.03 -25.07 7.36
N ASP A 274 -3.23 -24.02 6.57
CA ASP A 274 -4.20 -24.04 5.47
C ASP A 274 -3.44 -24.38 4.19
N PRO A 275 -3.29 -25.67 3.79
CA PRO A 275 -2.96 -25.94 2.40
C PRO A 275 -3.97 -25.16 1.55
N PRO A 276 -3.57 -24.56 0.42
CA PRO A 276 -4.52 -23.92 -0.47
C PRO A 276 -5.67 -24.89 -0.65
N SER A 277 -6.89 -24.55 -0.21
CA SER A 277 -8.02 -25.46 -0.35
C SER A 277 -8.11 -25.78 -1.84
N THR A 278 -7.65 -26.96 -2.22
CA THR A 278 -7.27 -27.27 -3.60
C THR A 278 -8.46 -27.11 -4.53
N GLU A 279 -9.66 -27.34 -4.00
CA GLU A 279 -10.93 -27.14 -4.68
C GLU A 279 -11.18 -25.71 -5.18
N LYS A 280 -10.79 -24.67 -4.43
CA LYS A 280 -10.97 -23.28 -4.89
C LYS A 280 -9.94 -22.87 -5.94
N LEU A 281 -8.78 -23.53 -5.94
CA LEU A 281 -7.67 -23.19 -6.82
C LEU A 281 -7.59 -24.07 -8.08
N GLN A 282 -8.24 -25.24 -8.09
CA GLN A 282 -8.20 -26.22 -9.19
C GLN A 282 -8.63 -25.69 -10.56
N HIS A 283 -9.28 -24.52 -10.60
CA HIS A 283 -9.79 -23.93 -11.82
C HIS A 283 -8.82 -22.91 -12.45
N TYR A 284 -7.73 -22.58 -11.78
CA TYR A 284 -6.67 -21.72 -12.30
C TYR A 284 -5.59 -22.54 -13.00
N SER A 285 -4.91 -21.93 -13.97
CA SER A 285 -3.79 -22.56 -14.66
C SER A 285 -2.67 -22.99 -13.70
N ASN A 286 -1.95 -24.05 -14.07
CA ASN A 286 -0.78 -24.51 -13.31
C ASN A 286 0.29 -23.43 -13.25
N GLU A 287 0.44 -22.63 -14.30
CA GLU A 287 1.38 -21.53 -14.39
C GLU A 287 1.13 -20.49 -13.28
N LEU A 288 -0.13 -20.12 -13.05
CA LEU A 288 -0.50 -19.17 -12.00
C LEU A 288 -0.28 -19.77 -10.60
N LEU A 289 -0.63 -21.04 -10.42
CA LEU A 289 -0.47 -21.72 -9.13
C LEU A 289 1.00 -21.92 -8.76
N VAL A 290 1.83 -22.36 -9.70
CA VAL A 290 3.29 -22.50 -9.53
C VAL A 290 3.93 -21.15 -9.23
N LEU A 291 3.44 -20.06 -9.81
CA LEU A 291 3.96 -18.74 -9.52
C LEU A 291 3.64 -18.30 -8.09
N ILE A 292 2.43 -18.56 -7.60
CA ILE A 292 2.03 -18.19 -6.23
C ILE A 292 2.78 -19.02 -5.20
N ASP A 293 3.07 -20.30 -5.50
CA ASP A 293 3.84 -21.21 -4.64
C ASP A 293 5.33 -20.81 -4.48
N ARG A 294 5.82 -19.87 -5.30
CA ARG A 294 7.20 -19.36 -5.21
C ARG A 294 7.38 -18.22 -4.20
N PHE A 295 6.33 -17.82 -3.50
CA PHE A 295 6.33 -16.73 -2.51
C PHE A 295 6.04 -17.23 -1.11
#